data_AF-A0A942H5Q1-F1
#
_entry.id   AF-A0A942H5Q1-F1
#
_cell.length_a   1.000
_cell.length_b   1.000
_cell.length_c   1.000
_cell.angle_alpha   90.00
_cell.angle_beta   90.00
_cell.angle_gamma   90.00
#
_symmetry.space_group_name_H-M   'P 1'
#
loop_
_entity.id
_entity.type
_entity.pdbx_description
1 polymer ?
#
loop_
_entity_poly.entity_id
_entity_poly.type
_entity_poly.pdbx_seq_one_letter_code
_entity_poly.pdbx_strand_id
1 'polypeptide(L)'
;MNKFHLTLTATFLLTFTSFAQAQSLTADAKAAWANISGNIVKAAEKMPAEEYAFRPATGVRSYGELIGHIADANIAFCAPLHPEKRTPSGAEKNLKDKAALVNALKDSVAYCSAAYDQLTDAQAAEMVKLFGRDKAKLSVAHQNIAHDNEHYGNLVTYLRIKGIVPPSSEPRQTSALPKIYYDQAHGQMDMIAPANEMLRRLNLEVTSSKQPLTTQALQGHRLVYLRAPSGTFTDDEKNALIGFVKSGGALFLVLDEENRQSLATTGVNDIITPFRLKLTPDTPYVHNCGGIAKSGEINSADREIPYSGGRAVEGGTPFAYQLDKDGKPAQAFAAYQKFDNGGRILVMGEGMASLFLGKPEGVRLTGKDRDPQGTVYWGKDSQVFMAEVFTWLIRK
;
A
#
# COMPACT_ATOMS: atom_id res chain seq x y z
N MET A 1 -55.51 56.52 14.95
CA MET A 1 -55.89 55.15 15.35
C MET A 1 -54.89 54.19 14.71
N ASN A 2 -53.94 53.71 15.50
CA ASN A 2 -52.79 52.92 15.06
C ASN A 2 -53.21 51.50 14.64
N LYS A 3 -52.86 51.09 13.42
CA LYS A 3 -52.96 49.69 12.99
C LYS A 3 -51.64 48.99 13.33
N PHE A 4 -51.71 48.06 14.27
CA PHE A 4 -50.62 47.14 14.60
C PHE A 4 -50.38 46.17 13.44
N HIS A 5 -49.15 46.11 12.93
CA HIS A 5 -48.72 45.03 12.04
C HIS A 5 -48.16 43.89 12.90
N LEU A 6 -48.85 42.74 12.87
CA LEU A 6 -48.41 41.50 13.50
C LEU A 6 -47.48 40.78 12.51
N THR A 7 -46.18 40.77 12.77
CA THR A 7 -45.20 40.02 11.96
C THR A 7 -45.09 38.59 12.48
N LEU A 8 -45.62 37.62 11.74
CA LEU A 8 -45.54 36.20 12.04
C LEU A 8 -44.15 35.68 11.67
N THR A 9 -43.29 35.41 12.64
CA THR A 9 -41.97 34.78 12.41
C THR A 9 -42.15 33.27 12.36
N ALA A 10 -42.07 32.67 11.17
CA ALA A 10 -42.07 31.22 11.01
C ALA A 10 -40.67 30.67 11.33
N THR A 11 -40.52 30.03 12.49
CA THR A 11 -39.30 29.30 12.85
C THR A 11 -39.25 27.97 12.07
N PHE A 12 -38.39 27.89 11.06
CA PHE A 12 -38.16 26.66 10.31
C PHE A 12 -37.22 25.76 11.12
N LEU A 13 -37.75 24.73 11.80
CA LEU A 13 -36.95 23.67 12.40
C LEU A 13 -36.38 22.79 11.26
N LEU A 14 -35.10 22.96 10.94
CA LEU A 14 -34.36 21.99 10.12
C LEU A 14 -34.04 20.76 10.98
N THR A 15 -34.83 19.69 10.84
CA THR A 15 -34.46 18.37 11.33
C THR A 15 -33.36 17.80 10.43
N PHE A 16 -32.10 17.79 10.92
CA PHE A 16 -31.04 17.01 10.30
C PHE A 16 -31.30 15.52 10.55
N THR A 17 -31.97 14.84 9.62
CA THR A 17 -31.94 13.37 9.58
C THR A 17 -30.56 12.95 9.11
N SER A 18 -29.72 12.53 10.05
CA SER A 18 -28.51 11.77 9.73
C SER A 18 -28.96 10.44 9.14
N PHE A 19 -28.98 10.34 7.80
CA PHE A 19 -29.09 9.05 7.15
C PHE A 19 -27.81 8.28 7.45
N ALA A 20 -27.88 7.30 8.36
CA ALA A 20 -26.86 6.27 8.43
C ALA A 20 -26.74 5.67 7.02
N GLN A 21 -25.54 5.69 6.43
CA GLN A 21 -25.31 4.96 5.18
C GLN A 21 -25.68 3.50 5.42
N ALA A 22 -26.66 2.98 4.68
CA ALA A 22 -27.01 1.58 4.74
C ALA A 22 -25.77 0.74 4.39
N GLN A 23 -25.46 -0.25 5.22
CA GLN A 23 -24.35 -1.16 4.98
C GLN A 23 -24.66 -2.00 3.72
N SER A 24 -23.72 -2.04 2.78
CA SER A 24 -23.91 -2.76 1.52
C SER A 24 -23.92 -4.27 1.77
N LEU A 25 -25.00 -4.94 1.37
CA LEU A 25 -25.20 -6.38 1.56
C LEU A 25 -24.21 -7.18 0.70
N THR A 26 -23.88 -6.69 -0.49
CA THR A 26 -22.96 -7.38 -1.40
C THR A 26 -21.49 -7.12 -1.09
N ALA A 27 -21.16 -6.01 -0.42
CA ALA A 27 -19.80 -5.73 0.03
C ALA A 27 -19.28 -6.78 1.02
N ASP A 28 -20.11 -7.17 1.99
CA ASP A 28 -19.74 -8.20 2.98
C ASP A 28 -19.58 -9.58 2.33
N ALA A 29 -20.44 -9.93 1.37
CA ALA A 29 -20.31 -11.16 0.59
C ALA A 29 -19.01 -11.18 -0.23
N LYS A 30 -18.67 -10.06 -0.88
CA LYS A 30 -17.40 -9.92 -1.64
C LYS A 30 -16.18 -10.04 -0.74
N ALA A 31 -16.20 -9.42 0.44
CA ALA A 31 -15.12 -9.54 1.41
C ALA A 31 -14.97 -10.97 1.94
N ALA A 32 -16.09 -11.64 2.26
CA ALA A 32 -16.10 -13.02 2.71
C ALA A 32 -15.57 -13.97 1.62
N TRP A 33 -16.00 -13.77 0.37
CA TRP A 33 -15.49 -14.51 -0.80
C TRP A 33 -13.97 -14.34 -0.96
N ALA A 34 -13.48 -13.10 -0.95
CA ALA A 34 -12.05 -12.82 -1.09
C ALA A 34 -11.22 -13.48 0.03
N ASN A 35 -11.76 -13.52 1.25
CA ASN A 35 -11.10 -14.18 2.38
C ASN A 35 -11.02 -15.70 2.19
N ILE A 36 -12.17 -16.35 1.92
CA ILE A 36 -12.22 -17.81 1.86
C ILE A 36 -11.47 -18.36 0.64
N SER A 37 -11.70 -17.78 -0.55
CA SER A 37 -11.02 -18.21 -1.78
C SER A 37 -9.50 -18.02 -1.67
N GLY A 38 -9.05 -16.91 -1.06
CA GLY A 38 -7.63 -16.67 -0.78
C GLY A 38 -7.02 -17.71 0.16
N ASN A 39 -7.74 -18.12 1.22
CA ASN A 39 -7.28 -19.17 2.12
C ASN A 39 -7.18 -20.54 1.41
N ILE A 40 -8.15 -20.87 0.57
CA ILE A 40 -8.16 -22.14 -0.19
C ILE A 40 -7.01 -22.19 -1.20
N VAL A 41 -6.76 -21.11 -1.95
CA VAL A 41 -5.61 -21.05 -2.89
C VAL A 41 -4.29 -21.23 -2.14
N LYS A 42 -4.08 -20.51 -1.04
CA LYS A 42 -2.88 -20.66 -0.22
C LYS A 42 -2.74 -22.07 0.35
N ALA A 43 -3.83 -22.68 0.79
CA ALA A 43 -3.83 -24.05 1.29
C ALA A 43 -3.39 -25.03 0.19
N ALA A 44 -3.94 -24.89 -1.02
CA ALA A 44 -3.55 -25.69 -2.18
C ALA A 44 -2.04 -25.53 -2.47
N GLU A 45 -1.55 -24.29 -2.56
CA GLU A 45 -0.14 -24.02 -2.82
C GLU A 45 0.80 -24.58 -1.73
N LYS A 46 0.36 -24.60 -0.47
CA LYS A 46 1.20 -24.99 0.67
C LYS A 46 1.41 -26.49 0.80
N MET A 47 0.45 -27.32 0.39
CA MET A 47 0.60 -28.78 0.47
C MET A 47 1.68 -29.25 -0.53
N PRO A 48 2.69 -30.05 -0.11
CA PRO A 48 3.67 -30.63 -1.01
C PRO A 48 3.02 -31.47 -2.12
N ALA A 49 3.64 -31.55 -3.29
CA ALA A 49 3.03 -32.21 -4.46
C ALA A 49 2.81 -33.72 -4.23
N GLU A 50 3.75 -34.35 -3.52
CA GLU A 50 3.70 -35.74 -3.09
C GLU A 50 2.51 -36.05 -2.18
N GLU A 51 1.95 -35.04 -1.50
CA GLU A 51 0.81 -35.19 -0.59
C GLU A 51 -0.56 -34.94 -1.24
N TYR A 52 -0.61 -34.61 -2.54
CA TYR A 52 -1.89 -34.42 -3.24
C TYR A 52 -2.69 -35.73 -3.39
N ALA A 53 -2.03 -36.89 -3.32
CA ALA A 53 -2.70 -38.19 -3.31
C ALA A 53 -3.19 -38.62 -1.91
N PHE A 54 -2.80 -37.91 -0.84
CA PHE A 54 -3.13 -38.28 0.53
C PHE A 54 -4.63 -38.29 0.80
N ARG A 55 -5.08 -39.29 1.56
CA ARG A 55 -6.45 -39.44 2.08
C ARG A 55 -6.42 -39.67 3.59
N PRO A 56 -7.26 -38.99 4.39
CA PRO A 56 -7.31 -39.19 5.83
C PRO A 56 -8.00 -40.50 6.23
N ALA A 57 -8.94 -40.98 5.41
CA ALA A 57 -9.65 -42.24 5.64
C ALA A 57 -10.21 -42.82 4.32
N THR A 58 -10.50 -44.13 4.33
CA THR A 58 -11.23 -44.81 3.26
C THR A 58 -12.55 -44.10 2.97
N GLY A 59 -12.84 -43.84 1.69
CA GLY A 59 -14.08 -43.18 1.27
C GLY A 59 -14.06 -41.64 1.34
N VAL A 60 -12.99 -41.04 1.87
CA VAL A 60 -12.79 -39.59 1.84
C VAL A 60 -11.96 -39.21 0.60
N ARG A 61 -12.27 -38.07 -0.04
CA ARG A 61 -11.50 -37.48 -1.16
C ARG A 61 -10.00 -37.41 -0.85
N SER A 62 -9.16 -37.49 -1.87
CA SER A 62 -7.76 -37.13 -1.69
C SER A 62 -7.63 -35.61 -1.59
N TYR A 63 -6.50 -35.11 -1.12
CA TYR A 63 -6.27 -33.68 -1.09
C TYR A 63 -6.45 -33.04 -2.47
N GLY A 64 -5.88 -33.65 -3.52
CA GLY A 64 -6.02 -33.20 -4.89
C GLY A 64 -7.44 -33.27 -5.43
N GLU A 65 -8.19 -34.34 -5.12
CA GLU A 65 -9.61 -34.42 -5.48
C GLU A 65 -10.44 -33.35 -4.80
N LEU A 66 -10.15 -33.02 -3.54
CA LEU A 66 -10.85 -31.96 -2.82
C LEU A 66 -10.58 -30.58 -3.44
N ILE A 67 -9.34 -30.30 -3.87
CA ILE A 67 -9.02 -29.07 -4.61
C ILE A 67 -9.75 -29.01 -5.95
N GLY A 68 -9.73 -30.10 -6.73
CA GLY A 68 -10.46 -30.18 -7.99
C GLY A 68 -11.98 -30.02 -7.80
N HIS A 69 -12.52 -30.60 -6.72
CA HIS A 69 -13.93 -30.48 -6.36
C HIS A 69 -14.34 -29.03 -6.09
N ILE A 70 -13.54 -28.29 -5.32
CA ILE A 70 -13.78 -26.88 -5.05
C ILE A 70 -13.72 -26.06 -6.35
N ALA A 71 -12.75 -26.34 -7.23
CA ALA A 71 -12.65 -25.67 -8.52
C ALA A 71 -13.91 -25.88 -9.39
N ASP A 72 -14.38 -27.12 -9.49
CA ASP A 72 -15.60 -27.46 -10.24
C ASP A 72 -16.86 -26.82 -9.61
N ALA A 73 -16.97 -26.86 -8.28
CA ALA A 73 -18.10 -26.29 -7.56
C ALA A 73 -18.18 -24.77 -7.70
N ASN A 74 -17.05 -24.07 -7.63
CA ASN A 74 -16.97 -22.63 -7.84
C ASN A 74 -17.55 -22.23 -9.20
N ILE A 75 -17.16 -22.92 -10.28
CA ILE A 75 -17.74 -22.69 -11.60
C ILE A 75 -19.27 -22.92 -11.58
N ALA A 76 -19.73 -24.00 -10.96
CA ALA A 76 -21.15 -24.35 -10.92
C ALA A 76 -22.01 -23.33 -10.14
N PHE A 77 -21.53 -22.81 -9.01
CA PHE A 77 -22.24 -21.81 -8.21
C PHE A 77 -22.20 -20.42 -8.83
N CYS A 78 -21.09 -20.02 -9.45
CA CYS A 78 -20.93 -18.67 -9.99
C CYS A 78 -21.49 -18.51 -11.40
N ALA A 79 -21.69 -19.59 -12.16
CA ALA A 79 -22.24 -19.51 -13.52
C ALA A 79 -23.61 -18.81 -13.63
N PRO A 80 -24.58 -19.00 -12.70
CA PRO A 80 -25.83 -18.23 -12.70
C PRO A 80 -25.65 -16.74 -12.35
N LEU A 81 -24.53 -16.36 -11.75
CA LEU A 81 -24.21 -14.99 -11.33
C LEU A 81 -23.37 -14.24 -12.38
N HIS A 82 -22.77 -14.97 -13.31
CA HIS A 82 -21.84 -14.44 -14.29
C HIS A 82 -22.51 -14.27 -15.67
N PRO A 83 -22.21 -13.19 -16.43
CA PRO A 83 -22.77 -12.97 -17.76
C PRO A 83 -22.31 -14.03 -18.77
N GLU A 84 -21.05 -14.43 -18.71
CA GLU A 84 -20.50 -15.53 -19.50
C GLU A 84 -20.60 -16.84 -18.70
N LYS A 85 -21.54 -17.71 -19.05
CA LYS A 85 -21.78 -18.96 -18.32
C LYS A 85 -20.71 -20.00 -18.66
N ARG A 86 -20.06 -20.54 -17.64
CA ARG A 86 -19.13 -21.68 -17.76
C ARG A 86 -19.75 -22.95 -17.17
N THR A 87 -19.26 -24.10 -17.60
CA THR A 87 -19.58 -25.40 -17.00
C THR A 87 -18.31 -25.98 -16.37
N PRO A 88 -18.41 -26.73 -15.27
CA PRO A 88 -17.25 -27.35 -14.64
C PRO A 88 -16.50 -28.27 -15.62
N SER A 89 -15.17 -28.20 -15.62
CA SER A 89 -14.32 -28.99 -16.51
C SER A 89 -14.11 -30.43 -16.02
N GLY A 90 -14.57 -30.76 -14.82
CA GLY A 90 -14.35 -32.05 -14.18
C GLY A 90 -12.95 -32.17 -13.61
N ALA A 91 -12.39 -31.07 -13.10
CA ALA A 91 -11.06 -31.02 -12.50
C ALA A 91 -10.85 -32.11 -11.44
N GLU A 92 -11.85 -32.39 -10.60
CA GLU A 92 -11.81 -33.45 -9.57
C GLU A 92 -11.45 -34.83 -10.17
N LYS A 93 -12.07 -35.15 -11.31
CA LYS A 93 -11.93 -36.47 -11.96
C LYS A 93 -10.69 -36.53 -12.85
N ASN A 94 -10.46 -35.46 -13.62
CA ASN A 94 -9.55 -35.46 -14.76
C ASN A 94 -8.13 -35.01 -14.41
N LEU A 95 -7.93 -34.23 -13.34
CA LEU A 95 -6.63 -33.70 -12.95
C LEU A 95 -6.10 -34.42 -11.71
N LYS A 96 -4.79 -34.63 -11.68
CA LYS A 96 -4.10 -35.33 -10.56
C LYS A 96 -2.83 -34.61 -10.11
N ASP A 97 -2.20 -33.83 -10.99
CA ASP A 97 -1.01 -33.07 -10.66
C ASP A 97 -1.34 -31.76 -9.92
N LYS A 98 -0.48 -31.39 -8.97
CA LYS A 98 -0.65 -30.18 -8.16
C LYS A 98 -0.77 -28.92 -9.02
N ALA A 99 0.05 -28.78 -10.05
CA ALA A 99 0.12 -27.56 -10.85
C ALA A 99 -1.19 -27.31 -11.61
N ALA A 100 -1.73 -28.32 -12.30
CA ALA A 100 -2.99 -28.21 -13.02
C ALA A 100 -4.16 -28.01 -12.07
N LEU A 101 -4.20 -28.71 -10.93
CA LEU A 101 -5.25 -28.53 -9.92
C LEU A 101 -5.23 -27.12 -9.32
N VAL A 102 -4.07 -26.58 -8.97
CA VAL A 102 -3.93 -25.20 -8.46
C VAL A 102 -4.31 -24.18 -9.54
N ASN A 103 -3.94 -24.41 -10.80
CA ASN A 103 -4.31 -23.53 -11.90
C ASN A 103 -5.83 -23.54 -12.16
N ALA A 104 -6.47 -24.71 -12.16
CA ALA A 104 -7.92 -24.84 -12.28
C ALA A 104 -8.65 -24.14 -11.12
N LEU A 105 -8.15 -24.30 -9.90
CA LEU A 105 -8.67 -23.58 -8.73
C LEU A 105 -8.55 -22.06 -8.91
N LYS A 106 -7.38 -21.54 -9.31
CA LYS A 106 -7.18 -20.10 -9.53
C LYS A 106 -8.08 -19.54 -10.64
N ASP A 107 -8.26 -20.27 -11.74
CA ASP A 107 -9.21 -19.89 -12.80
C ASP A 107 -10.65 -19.82 -12.27
N SER A 108 -11.07 -20.83 -11.50
CA SER A 108 -12.41 -20.81 -10.88
C SER A 108 -12.60 -19.64 -9.92
N VAL A 109 -11.55 -19.29 -9.16
CA VAL A 109 -11.57 -18.15 -8.24
C VAL A 109 -11.65 -16.82 -9.00
N ALA A 110 -10.90 -16.67 -10.09
CA ALA A 110 -10.97 -15.48 -10.94
C ALA A 110 -12.35 -15.31 -11.57
N TYR A 111 -12.92 -16.40 -12.10
CA TYR A 111 -14.26 -16.43 -12.67
C TYR A 111 -15.33 -16.03 -11.64
N CYS A 112 -15.31 -16.61 -10.46
CA CYS A 112 -16.21 -16.23 -9.38
C CYS A 112 -16.00 -14.79 -8.95
N SER A 113 -14.76 -14.33 -8.77
CA SER A 113 -14.47 -12.95 -8.34
C SER A 113 -15.07 -11.92 -9.30
N ALA A 114 -15.03 -12.17 -10.62
CA ALA A 114 -15.71 -11.33 -11.59
C ALA A 114 -17.25 -11.32 -11.41
N ALA A 115 -17.86 -12.45 -11.02
CA ALA A 115 -19.28 -12.51 -10.70
C ALA A 115 -19.63 -11.74 -9.43
N TYR A 116 -18.80 -11.85 -8.37
CA TYR A 116 -18.96 -11.09 -7.12
C TYR A 116 -18.79 -9.59 -7.35
N ASP A 117 -17.86 -9.18 -8.21
CA ASP A 117 -17.61 -7.76 -8.53
C ASP A 117 -18.79 -7.09 -9.24
N GLN A 118 -19.58 -7.88 -9.99
CA GLN A 118 -20.76 -7.39 -10.68
C GLN A 118 -22.02 -7.40 -9.80
N LEU A 119 -21.99 -8.05 -8.63
CA LEU A 119 -23.15 -8.17 -7.76
C LEU A 119 -23.37 -6.87 -6.98
N THR A 120 -24.42 -6.15 -7.33
CA THR A 120 -24.85 -4.91 -6.66
C THR A 120 -26.02 -5.17 -5.70
N ASP A 121 -26.19 -4.32 -4.69
CA ASP A 121 -27.32 -4.42 -3.74
C ASP A 121 -28.68 -4.38 -4.46
N ALA A 122 -28.78 -3.61 -5.55
CA ALA A 122 -29.99 -3.54 -6.38
C ALA A 122 -30.36 -4.88 -7.02
N GLN A 123 -29.37 -5.72 -7.31
CA GLN A 123 -29.54 -7.01 -7.98
C GLN A 123 -29.56 -8.18 -6.99
N ALA A 124 -29.28 -7.95 -5.71
CA ALA A 124 -29.12 -8.99 -4.70
C ALA A 124 -30.35 -9.92 -4.60
N ALA A 125 -31.55 -9.35 -4.73
CA ALA A 125 -32.83 -10.06 -4.65
C ALA A 125 -33.31 -10.63 -6.00
N GLU A 126 -32.63 -10.35 -7.11
CA GLU A 126 -33.01 -10.91 -8.41
C GLU A 126 -32.88 -12.44 -8.39
N MET A 127 -33.83 -13.11 -9.04
CA MET A 127 -33.91 -14.57 -9.04
C MET A 127 -33.09 -15.17 -10.19
N VAL A 128 -32.27 -16.16 -9.86
CA VAL A 128 -31.51 -16.98 -10.80
C VAL A 128 -31.77 -18.46 -10.52
N LYS A 129 -31.55 -19.32 -11.52
CA LYS A 129 -31.65 -20.77 -11.34
C LYS A 129 -30.33 -21.34 -10.87
N LEU A 130 -30.32 -21.89 -9.66
CA LEU A 130 -29.21 -22.69 -9.12
C LEU A 130 -29.70 -24.15 -8.98
N PHE A 131 -29.05 -25.07 -9.70
CA PHE A 131 -29.40 -26.50 -9.71
C PHE A 131 -30.90 -26.77 -9.93
N GLY A 132 -31.49 -26.03 -10.87
CA GLY A 132 -32.91 -26.13 -11.24
C GLY A 132 -33.89 -25.43 -10.29
N ARG A 133 -33.42 -24.83 -9.19
CA ARG A 133 -34.27 -24.12 -8.22
C ARG A 133 -34.06 -22.61 -8.30
N ASP A 134 -35.13 -21.85 -8.15
CA ASP A 134 -35.05 -20.40 -8.12
C ASP A 134 -34.45 -19.93 -6.77
N LYS A 135 -33.43 -19.10 -6.85
CA LYS A 135 -32.71 -18.52 -5.70
C LYS A 135 -32.37 -17.07 -5.99
N ALA A 136 -32.42 -16.22 -4.97
CA ALA A 136 -31.89 -14.85 -5.08
C ALA A 136 -30.37 -14.89 -5.35
N LYS A 137 -29.85 -13.95 -6.15
CA LYS A 137 -28.42 -13.88 -6.50
C LYS A 137 -27.51 -13.87 -5.27
N LEU A 138 -27.84 -13.06 -4.27
CA LEU A 138 -27.08 -13.01 -3.01
C LEU A 138 -27.10 -14.35 -2.27
N SER A 139 -28.22 -15.07 -2.32
CA SER A 139 -28.33 -16.41 -1.72
C SER A 139 -27.47 -17.45 -2.44
N VAL A 140 -27.25 -17.31 -3.76
CA VAL A 140 -26.32 -18.17 -4.49
C VAL A 140 -24.88 -17.87 -4.10
N ALA A 141 -24.51 -16.59 -4.00
CA ALA A 141 -23.20 -16.16 -3.53
C ALA A 141 -22.90 -16.70 -2.11
N HIS A 142 -23.82 -16.52 -1.16
CA HIS A 142 -23.65 -17.07 0.18
C HIS A 142 -23.58 -18.60 0.22
N GLN A 143 -24.33 -19.31 -0.64
CA GLN A 143 -24.20 -20.77 -0.72
C GLN A 143 -22.82 -21.20 -1.23
N ASN A 144 -22.22 -20.46 -2.18
CA ASN A 144 -20.85 -20.72 -2.61
C ASN A 144 -19.85 -20.51 -1.48
N ILE A 145 -19.95 -19.38 -0.76
CA ILE A 145 -19.09 -19.08 0.39
C ILE A 145 -19.24 -20.15 1.47
N ALA A 146 -20.47 -20.59 1.76
CA ALA A 146 -20.72 -21.63 2.76
C ALA A 146 -20.07 -22.96 2.36
N HIS A 147 -20.26 -23.38 1.10
CA HIS A 147 -19.62 -24.56 0.53
C HIS A 147 -18.09 -24.51 0.66
N ASP A 148 -17.48 -23.38 0.27
CA ASP A 148 -16.03 -23.20 0.33
C ASP A 148 -15.53 -23.18 1.78
N ASN A 149 -16.30 -22.65 2.74
CA ASN A 149 -15.97 -22.73 4.17
C ASN A 149 -16.00 -24.18 4.69
N GLU A 150 -17.01 -24.97 4.31
CA GLU A 150 -17.08 -26.40 4.69
C GLU A 150 -15.85 -27.16 4.18
N HIS A 151 -15.45 -26.92 2.93
CA HIS A 151 -14.30 -27.60 2.36
C HIS A 151 -12.96 -27.04 2.83
N TYR A 152 -12.86 -25.76 3.16
CA TYR A 152 -11.69 -25.24 3.83
C TYR A 152 -11.50 -25.84 5.23
N GLY A 153 -12.58 -26.09 5.97
CA GLY A 153 -12.54 -26.86 7.23
C GLY A 153 -11.97 -28.27 7.04
N ASN A 154 -12.30 -28.93 5.93
CA ASN A 154 -11.65 -30.19 5.55
C ASN A 154 -10.15 -29.97 5.26
N LEU A 155 -9.78 -29.02 4.39
CA LEU A 155 -8.38 -28.74 4.03
C LEU A 155 -7.50 -28.45 5.25
N VAL A 156 -8.02 -27.72 6.23
CA VAL A 156 -7.38 -27.46 7.54
C VAL A 156 -6.95 -28.77 8.21
N THR A 157 -7.84 -29.77 8.23
CA THR A 157 -7.57 -31.07 8.83
C THR A 157 -6.47 -31.82 8.08
N TYR A 158 -6.48 -31.80 6.74
CA TYR A 158 -5.47 -32.47 5.92
C TYR A 158 -4.08 -31.86 6.14
N LEU A 159 -4.00 -30.53 6.11
CA LEU A 159 -2.75 -29.80 6.35
C LEU A 159 -2.17 -30.14 7.74
N ARG A 160 -3.02 -30.14 8.78
CA ARG A 160 -2.57 -30.46 10.15
C ARG A 160 -2.11 -31.91 10.30
N ILE A 161 -2.76 -32.88 9.65
CA ILE A 161 -2.30 -34.28 9.63
C ILE A 161 -0.89 -34.38 9.02
N LYS A 162 -0.57 -33.52 8.04
CA LYS A 162 0.75 -33.42 7.41
C LYS A 162 1.73 -32.51 8.15
N GLY A 163 1.40 -32.06 9.36
CA GLY A 163 2.26 -31.16 10.14
C GLY A 163 2.34 -29.74 9.59
N ILE A 164 1.46 -29.37 8.65
CA ILE A 164 1.44 -28.07 7.99
C ILE A 164 0.42 -27.19 8.69
N VAL A 165 0.84 -25.98 9.06
CA VAL A 165 -0.06 -24.98 9.65
C VAL A 165 -1.00 -24.41 8.57
N PRO A 166 -2.34 -24.48 8.71
CA PRO A 166 -3.28 -23.97 7.72
C PRO A 166 -3.26 -22.45 7.60
N PRO A 167 -3.50 -21.84 6.41
CA PRO A 167 -3.39 -20.38 6.20
C PRO A 167 -4.16 -19.49 7.21
N SER A 168 -5.37 -19.90 7.59
CA SER A 168 -6.21 -19.17 8.56
C SER A 168 -5.76 -19.29 10.01
N SER A 169 -4.91 -20.28 10.32
CA SER A 169 -4.38 -20.58 11.65
C SER A 169 -2.86 -20.58 11.68
N GLU A 170 -2.23 -20.14 10.60
CA GLU A 170 -0.92 -19.53 10.70
C GLU A 170 -1.03 -18.50 11.80
N PRO A 171 0.02 -18.31 12.62
CA PRO A 171 0.13 -17.04 13.31
C PRO A 171 -0.20 -16.04 12.23
N ARG A 172 -1.25 -15.22 12.43
CA ARG A 172 -1.35 -13.99 11.65
C ARG A 172 0.09 -13.54 11.65
N GLN A 173 0.68 -13.30 10.49
CA GLN A 173 1.76 -12.35 10.53
C GLN A 173 1.06 -11.08 11.05
N THR A 174 0.93 -10.94 12.37
CA THR A 174 1.58 -9.87 13.07
C THR A 174 3.03 -9.92 12.59
N SER A 175 3.27 -9.61 11.32
CA SER A 175 4.38 -8.74 11.03
C SER A 175 4.11 -7.64 12.02
N ALA A 176 4.96 -7.51 13.03
CA ALA A 176 5.09 -6.21 13.67
C ALA A 176 5.01 -5.20 12.52
N LEU A 177 4.08 -4.24 12.64
CA LEU A 177 3.86 -3.22 11.62
C LEU A 177 5.21 -2.81 11.06
N PRO A 178 5.41 -2.69 9.72
CA PRO A 178 6.73 -2.38 9.19
C PRO A 178 7.33 -1.20 9.96
N LYS A 179 8.44 -1.45 10.65
CA LYS A 179 9.00 -0.49 11.59
C LYS A 179 9.88 0.51 10.84
N ILE A 180 9.72 1.78 11.16
CA ILE A 180 10.54 2.88 10.68
C ILE A 180 11.45 3.31 11.82
N TYR A 181 12.75 3.37 11.57
CA TYR A 181 13.69 4.06 12.43
C TYR A 181 13.76 5.53 11.97
N TYR A 182 13.27 6.44 12.79
CA TYR A 182 13.39 7.88 12.56
C TYR A 182 14.57 8.42 13.36
N ASP A 183 15.62 8.83 12.64
CA ASP A 183 16.82 9.35 13.28
C ASP A 183 16.57 10.75 13.85
N GLN A 184 17.06 10.97 15.06
CA GLN A 184 17.13 12.27 15.74
C GLN A 184 18.51 12.52 16.35
N ALA A 185 19.45 11.60 16.19
CA ALA A 185 20.82 11.76 16.70
C ALA A 185 21.61 12.82 15.92
N HIS A 186 21.24 13.06 14.66
CA HIS A 186 21.93 13.96 13.74
C HIS A 186 21.16 15.27 13.52
N GLY A 187 20.47 15.75 14.55
CA GLY A 187 19.84 17.07 14.58
C GLY A 187 18.53 17.20 13.80
N GLN A 188 17.92 16.08 13.41
CA GLN A 188 16.57 16.07 12.87
C GLN A 188 15.56 16.47 13.95
N MET A 189 14.66 17.38 13.59
CA MET A 189 13.54 17.77 14.45
C MET A 189 12.55 16.63 14.63
N ASP A 190 11.68 16.72 15.64
CA ASP A 190 10.57 15.80 15.81
C ASP A 190 9.74 15.64 14.53
N MET A 191 9.23 14.43 14.33
CA MET A 191 8.37 14.15 13.19
C MET A 191 7.11 15.02 13.26
N ILE A 192 6.84 15.73 12.17
CA ILE A 192 5.72 16.67 12.09
C ILE A 192 4.38 15.92 12.16
N ALA A 193 3.36 16.57 12.74
CA ALA A 193 2.05 15.96 12.96
C ALA A 193 1.40 15.35 11.69
N PRO A 194 1.44 16.00 10.50
CA PRO A 194 0.90 15.40 9.28
C PRO A 194 1.61 14.09 8.89
N ALA A 195 2.93 14.02 9.07
CA ALA A 195 3.69 12.80 8.82
C ALA A 195 3.30 11.70 9.81
N ASN A 196 3.22 12.00 11.10
CA ASN A 196 2.79 11.03 12.13
C ASN A 196 1.38 10.50 11.88
N GLU A 197 0.45 11.34 11.42
CA GLU A 197 -0.90 10.90 11.07
C GLU A 197 -0.92 10.01 9.83
N MET A 198 -0.17 10.37 8.79
CA MET A 198 -0.02 9.54 7.59
C MET A 198 0.57 8.17 7.93
N LEU A 199 1.67 8.11 8.69
CA LEU A 199 2.33 6.85 9.05
C LEU A 199 1.41 5.95 9.89
N ARG A 200 0.60 6.53 10.80
CA ARG A 200 -0.45 5.79 11.52
C ARG A 200 -1.51 5.22 10.59
N ARG A 201 -1.99 5.99 9.61
CA ARG A 201 -2.97 5.52 8.60
C ARG A 201 -2.41 4.41 7.72
N LEU A 202 -1.10 4.42 7.47
CA LEU A 202 -0.40 3.35 6.74
C LEU A 202 -0.08 2.12 7.60
N ASN A 203 -0.52 2.09 8.87
CA ASN A 203 -0.19 1.04 9.84
C ASN A 203 1.34 0.81 9.94
N LEU A 204 2.09 1.89 10.16
CA LEU A 204 3.56 1.85 10.33
C LEU A 204 3.91 2.18 11.79
N GLU A 205 4.81 1.40 12.38
CA GLU A 205 5.36 1.67 13.71
C GLU A 205 6.61 2.54 13.55
N VAL A 206 6.72 3.61 14.35
CA VAL A 206 7.87 4.52 14.29
C VAL A 206 8.66 4.44 15.59
N THR A 207 9.94 4.16 15.47
CA THR A 207 10.93 4.28 16.53
C THR A 207 11.75 5.54 16.27
N SER A 208 11.46 6.61 17.02
CA SER A 208 12.30 7.82 17.00
C SER A 208 13.41 7.71 18.04
N SER A 209 14.64 8.02 17.68
CA SER A 209 15.79 7.80 18.57
C SER A 209 16.88 8.86 18.39
N LYS A 210 17.45 9.29 19.53
CA LYS A 210 18.64 10.16 19.61
C LYS A 210 19.94 9.36 19.84
N GLN A 211 19.86 8.03 19.81
CA GLN A 211 21.02 7.15 19.98
C GLN A 211 21.78 6.98 18.66
N PRO A 212 23.10 6.72 18.70
CA PRO A 212 23.89 6.46 17.51
C PRO A 212 23.31 5.36 16.62
N LEU A 213 23.48 5.50 15.30
CA LEU A 213 22.97 4.55 14.31
C LEU A 213 23.87 3.32 14.23
N THR A 214 23.52 2.25 14.94
CA THR A 214 24.25 0.97 14.91
C THR A 214 23.48 -0.11 14.18
N THR A 215 24.17 -1.12 13.65
CA THR A 215 23.53 -2.30 13.03
C THR A 215 22.48 -2.94 13.95
N GLN A 216 22.76 -2.98 15.27
CA GLN A 216 21.84 -3.53 16.26
C GLN A 216 20.59 -2.66 16.43
N ALA A 217 20.74 -1.33 16.47
CA ALA A 217 19.60 -0.41 16.57
C ALA A 217 18.68 -0.49 15.34
N LEU A 218 19.26 -0.71 14.16
CA LEU A 218 18.53 -0.83 12.90
C LEU A 218 17.86 -2.21 12.71
N GLN A 219 18.21 -3.21 13.51
CA GLN A 219 17.66 -4.55 13.40
C GLN A 219 16.13 -4.54 13.59
N GLY A 220 15.41 -5.28 12.74
CA GLY A 220 13.95 -5.38 12.79
C GLY A 220 13.19 -4.20 12.16
N HIS A 221 13.90 -3.16 11.71
CA HIS A 221 13.30 -2.05 10.96
C HIS A 221 13.27 -2.36 9.46
N ARG A 222 12.20 -1.89 8.79
CA ARG A 222 12.07 -1.96 7.32
C ARG A 222 12.73 -0.77 6.65
N LEU A 223 12.61 0.40 7.27
CA LEU A 223 12.99 1.69 6.73
C LEU A 223 13.78 2.49 7.77
N VAL A 224 14.88 3.12 7.35
CA VAL A 224 15.52 4.24 8.07
C VAL A 224 15.15 5.53 7.37
N TYR A 225 14.62 6.50 8.11
CA TYR A 225 14.24 7.81 7.61
C TYR A 225 15.15 8.90 8.20
N LEU A 226 15.97 9.49 7.34
CA LEU A 226 16.87 10.60 7.64
C LEU A 226 16.28 11.88 7.06
N ARG A 227 15.50 12.62 7.85
CA ARG A 227 14.85 13.85 7.41
C ARG A 227 15.64 15.09 7.79
N ALA A 228 16.32 15.69 6.82
CA ALA A 228 17.10 16.91 6.98
C ALA A 228 18.10 16.82 8.16
N PRO A 229 19.03 15.84 8.15
CA PRO A 229 20.10 15.80 9.15
C PRO A 229 20.96 17.08 9.07
N SER A 230 21.41 17.56 10.22
CA SER A 230 22.30 18.70 10.39
C SER A 230 23.63 18.33 11.07
N GLY A 231 23.69 17.17 11.73
CA GLY A 231 24.86 16.65 12.42
C GLY A 231 25.74 15.76 11.54
N THR A 232 26.98 15.57 11.99
CA THR A 232 27.97 14.68 11.34
C THR A 232 27.71 13.23 11.69
N PHE A 233 27.66 12.36 10.69
CA PHE A 233 27.63 10.91 10.87
C PHE A 233 29.06 10.38 11.01
N THR A 234 29.29 9.52 11.99
CA THR A 234 30.55 8.79 12.12
C THR A 234 30.71 7.73 11.02
N ASP A 235 31.92 7.26 10.77
CA ASP A 235 32.16 6.20 9.77
C ASP A 235 31.43 4.90 10.11
N ASP A 236 31.30 4.56 11.38
CA ASP A 236 30.53 3.39 11.85
C ASP A 236 29.04 3.53 11.54
N GLU A 237 28.46 4.72 11.72
CA GLU A 237 27.06 4.99 11.40
C GLU A 237 26.80 4.97 9.90
N LYS A 238 27.70 5.54 9.10
CA LYS A 238 27.66 5.45 7.64
C LYS A 238 27.69 3.99 7.20
N ASN A 239 28.60 3.19 7.76
CA ASN A 239 28.71 1.75 7.48
C ASN A 239 27.46 0.98 7.90
N ALA A 240 26.85 1.30 9.05
CA ALA A 240 25.61 0.68 9.50
C ALA A 240 24.45 0.96 8.53
N LEU A 241 24.30 2.20 8.06
CA LEU A 241 23.28 2.58 7.07
C LEU A 241 23.49 1.89 5.73
N ILE A 242 24.73 1.86 5.23
CA ILE A 242 25.09 1.16 3.99
C ILE A 242 24.79 -0.34 4.14
N GLY A 243 25.20 -0.95 5.25
CA GLY A 243 24.95 -2.35 5.56
C GLY A 243 23.46 -2.67 5.64
N PHE A 244 22.66 -1.77 6.22
CA PHE A 244 21.21 -1.92 6.31
C PHE A 244 20.55 -2.04 4.94
N VAL A 245 20.87 -1.13 4.00
CA VAL A 245 20.34 -1.20 2.62
C VAL A 245 20.84 -2.44 1.88
N LYS A 246 22.14 -2.76 2.00
CA LYS A 246 22.74 -3.97 1.41
C LYS A 246 22.17 -5.27 1.97
N SER A 247 21.50 -5.24 3.12
CA SER A 247 20.83 -6.39 3.73
C SER A 247 19.33 -6.47 3.42
N GLY A 248 18.82 -5.63 2.51
CA GLY A 248 17.41 -5.60 2.11
C GLY A 248 16.59 -4.48 2.76
N GLY A 249 17.20 -3.67 3.62
CA GLY A 249 16.56 -2.50 4.24
C GLY A 249 16.28 -1.36 3.25
N ALA A 250 15.42 -0.42 3.64
CA ALA A 250 15.11 0.77 2.86
C ALA A 250 15.72 2.02 3.51
N LEU A 251 16.38 2.89 2.75
CA LEU A 251 16.83 4.19 3.24
C LEU A 251 16.08 5.31 2.53
N PHE A 252 15.47 6.21 3.30
CA PHE A 252 14.93 7.45 2.79
C PHE A 252 15.70 8.63 3.37
N LEU A 253 16.43 9.33 2.51
CA LEU A 253 17.22 10.51 2.85
C LEU A 253 16.59 11.75 2.21
N VAL A 254 16.34 12.77 3.03
CA VAL A 254 15.97 14.10 2.55
C VAL A 254 17.04 15.06 3.07
N LEU A 255 17.71 15.78 2.17
CA LEU A 255 18.66 16.83 2.54
C LEU A 255 18.29 18.12 1.81
N ASP A 256 18.26 19.22 2.55
CA ASP A 256 17.88 20.53 2.05
C ASP A 256 19.11 21.31 1.54
N GLU A 257 18.90 22.55 1.10
CA GLU A 257 19.94 23.50 0.66
C GLU A 257 21.06 23.71 1.71
N GLU A 258 22.24 24.12 1.24
CA GLU A 258 23.49 24.19 2.03
C GLU A 258 23.39 25.09 3.26
N ASN A 259 22.60 26.17 3.18
CA ASN A 259 22.42 27.10 4.31
C ASN A 259 21.60 26.48 5.46
N ARG A 260 20.82 25.43 5.20
CA ARG A 260 20.04 24.69 6.21
C ARG A 260 20.80 23.45 6.64
N GLN A 261 21.24 22.66 5.67
CA GLN A 261 21.87 21.36 5.89
C GLN A 261 23.13 21.23 5.04
N SER A 262 24.30 21.32 5.68
CA SER A 262 25.57 21.27 4.98
C SER A 262 25.92 19.86 4.51
N LEU A 263 26.28 19.72 3.23
CA LEU A 263 26.80 18.45 2.72
C LEU A 263 28.13 18.07 3.38
N ALA A 264 28.99 19.05 3.61
CA ALA A 264 30.30 18.84 4.20
C ALA A 264 30.18 18.38 5.67
N THR A 265 29.30 19.03 6.45
CA THR A 265 29.08 18.67 7.86
C THR A 265 28.45 17.28 7.99
N THR A 266 27.40 17.00 7.21
CA THR A 266 26.65 15.75 7.33
C THR A 266 27.38 14.57 6.70
N GLY A 267 28.10 14.78 5.60
CA GLY A 267 28.80 13.71 4.89
C GLY A 267 27.86 12.67 4.27
N VAL A 268 26.59 13.00 4.04
CA VAL A 268 25.59 12.01 3.57
C VAL A 268 25.90 11.44 2.18
N ASN A 269 26.70 12.13 1.37
CA ASN A 269 27.17 11.60 0.09
C ASN A 269 28.00 10.31 0.25
N ASP A 270 28.70 10.14 1.38
CA ASP A 270 29.45 8.91 1.68
C ASP A 270 28.51 7.71 1.91
N ILE A 271 27.27 7.96 2.35
CA ILE A 271 26.24 6.93 2.57
C ILE A 271 25.60 6.51 1.24
N ILE A 272 25.38 7.47 0.32
CA ILE A 272 24.56 7.25 -0.88
C ILE A 272 25.36 6.94 -2.15
N THR A 273 26.63 7.38 -2.24
CA THR A 273 27.52 7.08 -3.38
C THR A 273 27.72 5.58 -3.62
N PRO A 274 27.83 4.70 -2.59
CA PRO A 274 27.87 3.25 -2.77
C PRO A 274 26.67 2.67 -3.53
N PHE A 275 25.55 3.41 -3.56
CA PHE A 275 24.33 3.05 -4.28
C PHE A 275 24.14 3.82 -5.59
N ARG A 276 25.21 4.47 -6.07
CA ARG A 276 25.25 5.27 -7.32
C ARG A 276 24.25 6.44 -7.30
N LEU A 277 24.10 7.07 -6.15
CA LEU A 277 23.34 8.30 -5.94
C LEU A 277 24.26 9.37 -5.37
N LYS A 278 24.03 10.63 -5.71
CA LYS A 278 24.80 11.76 -5.20
C LYS A 278 23.95 13.03 -5.14
N LEU A 279 24.04 13.76 -4.04
CA LEU A 279 23.49 15.11 -3.91
C LEU A 279 24.52 16.13 -4.41
N THR A 280 24.07 17.05 -5.25
CA THR A 280 24.90 18.15 -5.77
C THR A 280 25.01 19.30 -4.77
N PRO A 281 25.87 20.30 -5.03
CA PRO A 281 25.67 21.64 -4.49
C PRO A 281 24.28 22.19 -4.85
N ASP A 282 23.89 23.27 -4.19
CA ASP A 282 22.59 23.91 -4.42
C ASP A 282 22.38 24.24 -5.90
N THR A 283 21.18 23.95 -6.39
CA THR A 283 20.71 24.38 -7.71
C THR A 283 20.38 25.86 -7.69
N PRO A 284 20.30 26.54 -8.86
CA PRO A 284 19.84 27.92 -8.92
C PRO A 284 18.49 28.08 -8.19
N TYR A 285 18.48 28.96 -7.19
CA TYR A 285 17.31 29.19 -6.36
C TYR A 285 16.17 29.81 -7.17
N VAL A 286 14.98 29.21 -7.08
CA VAL A 286 13.74 29.75 -7.66
C VAL A 286 12.63 29.63 -6.62
N HIS A 287 12.24 30.76 -6.05
CA HIS A 287 11.28 30.80 -4.96
C HIS A 287 9.92 30.21 -5.37
N ASN A 288 9.38 29.31 -4.52
CA ASN A 288 8.06 28.68 -4.67
C ASN A 288 7.78 28.19 -6.10
N CYS A 289 8.79 27.64 -6.78
CA CYS A 289 8.66 27.21 -8.16
C CYS A 289 7.89 25.90 -8.31
N GLY A 290 7.81 25.11 -7.24
CA GLY A 290 7.16 23.80 -7.27
C GLY A 290 7.99 22.72 -7.96
N GLY A 291 7.60 21.47 -7.72
CA GLY A 291 8.16 20.29 -8.37
C GLY A 291 7.07 19.36 -8.93
N ILE A 292 7.46 18.50 -9.85
CA ILE A 292 6.58 17.46 -10.39
C ILE A 292 7.22 16.11 -10.17
N ALA A 293 6.56 15.24 -9.40
CA ALA A 293 6.89 13.82 -9.39
C ALA A 293 6.12 13.13 -10.52
N LYS A 294 6.81 12.37 -11.35
CA LYS A 294 6.22 11.70 -12.51
C LYS A 294 5.59 10.38 -12.08
N SER A 295 4.47 10.05 -12.71
CA SER A 295 3.88 8.72 -12.65
C SER A 295 4.88 7.63 -13.02
N GLY A 296 4.80 6.48 -12.35
CA GLY A 296 5.71 5.36 -12.56
C GLY A 296 5.73 4.40 -11.37
N GLU A 297 6.93 3.92 -11.05
CA GLU A 297 7.16 2.90 -10.00
C GLU A 297 6.65 3.34 -8.62
N ILE A 298 6.83 4.62 -8.27
CA ILE A 298 6.48 5.17 -6.95
C ILE A 298 5.08 5.78 -6.99
N ASN A 299 4.82 6.68 -7.94
CA ASN A 299 3.59 7.47 -7.99
C ASN A 299 2.62 6.93 -9.04
N SER A 300 1.33 6.78 -8.69
CA SER A 300 0.34 6.24 -9.62
C SER A 300 -0.09 7.25 -10.71
N ALA A 301 0.14 8.53 -10.46
CA ALA A 301 -0.11 9.64 -11.38
C ALA A 301 0.97 10.71 -11.14
N ASP A 302 1.08 11.68 -12.03
CA ASP A 302 1.93 12.84 -11.79
C ASP A 302 1.46 13.59 -10.52
N ARG A 303 2.39 14.06 -9.68
CA ARG A 303 2.11 14.73 -8.40
C ARG A 303 2.74 16.12 -8.36
N GLU A 304 1.91 17.13 -8.15
CA GLU A 304 2.35 18.51 -7.87
C GLU A 304 2.84 18.60 -6.42
N ILE A 305 4.08 19.00 -6.21
CA ILE A 305 4.73 19.01 -4.88
C ILE A 305 5.46 20.32 -4.59
N PRO A 306 5.53 20.76 -3.32
CA PRO A 306 6.21 22.00 -2.97
C PRO A 306 7.73 21.88 -3.17
N TYR A 307 8.31 22.92 -3.78
CA TYR A 307 9.74 23.11 -3.98
C TYR A 307 10.02 24.61 -4.03
N SER A 308 11.07 25.07 -3.36
CA SER A 308 11.48 26.48 -3.40
C SER A 308 12.98 26.68 -3.50
N GLY A 309 13.78 25.63 -3.34
CA GLY A 309 15.23 25.71 -3.44
C GLY A 309 15.85 24.46 -2.83
N GLY A 310 16.84 23.91 -3.52
CA GLY A 310 17.42 22.65 -3.09
C GLY A 310 18.54 22.19 -4.00
N ARG A 311 18.77 20.89 -4.03
CA ARG A 311 19.87 20.22 -4.72
C ARG A 311 19.31 19.29 -5.78
N ALA A 312 20.12 19.02 -6.80
CA ALA A 312 19.86 17.92 -7.71
C ALA A 312 20.34 16.60 -7.10
N VAL A 313 19.72 15.51 -7.53
CA VAL A 313 20.17 14.14 -7.26
C VAL A 313 20.67 13.56 -8.57
N GLU A 314 21.95 13.21 -8.60
CA GLU A 314 22.60 12.53 -9.71
C GLU A 314 22.57 11.01 -9.49
N GLY A 315 22.44 10.26 -10.59
CA GLY A 315 22.40 8.80 -10.58
C GLY A 315 21.04 8.22 -10.18
N GLY A 316 21.00 6.91 -9.95
CA GLY A 316 19.77 6.15 -9.74
C GLY A 316 18.72 6.33 -10.84
N THR A 317 17.45 6.13 -10.48
CA THR A 317 16.29 6.40 -11.34
C THR A 317 15.60 7.69 -10.89
N PRO A 318 15.71 8.80 -11.65
CA PRO A 318 15.05 10.04 -11.30
C PRO A 318 13.53 9.88 -11.46
N PHE A 319 12.77 10.50 -10.55
CA PHE A 319 11.30 10.46 -10.61
C PHE A 319 10.62 11.76 -10.20
N ALA A 320 11.32 12.70 -9.55
CA ALA A 320 10.78 14.02 -9.25
C ALA A 320 11.74 15.14 -9.66
N TYR A 321 11.17 16.20 -10.22
CA TYR A 321 11.88 17.27 -10.90
C TYR A 321 11.45 18.64 -10.38
N GLN A 322 12.42 19.53 -10.17
CA GLN A 322 12.17 20.95 -9.96
C GLN A 322 11.49 21.51 -11.20
N LEU A 323 10.57 22.46 -11.04
CA LEU A 323 10.04 23.23 -12.16
C LEU A 323 10.83 24.53 -12.35
N ASP A 324 11.14 24.87 -13.59
CA ASP A 324 11.69 26.18 -13.94
C ASP A 324 10.62 27.29 -13.90
N LYS A 325 11.01 28.54 -14.16
CA LYS A 325 10.09 29.68 -14.19
C LYS A 325 8.90 29.52 -15.17
N ASP A 326 9.06 28.71 -16.21
CA ASP A 326 8.05 28.47 -17.24
C ASP A 326 7.18 27.24 -16.92
N GLY A 327 7.48 26.52 -15.82
CA GLY A 327 6.75 25.32 -15.41
C GLY A 327 7.19 24.05 -16.08
N LYS A 328 8.37 24.04 -16.69
CA LYS A 328 8.93 22.83 -17.30
C LYS A 328 9.82 22.10 -16.29
N PRO A 329 9.83 20.75 -16.31
CA PRO A 329 10.78 19.98 -15.52
C PRO A 329 12.23 20.38 -15.85
N ALA A 330 12.99 20.70 -14.81
CA ALA A 330 14.40 21.05 -14.87
C ALA A 330 15.24 19.93 -14.23
N GLN A 331 15.98 20.22 -13.15
CA GLN A 331 16.82 19.23 -12.48
C GLN A 331 15.98 18.21 -11.71
N ALA A 332 16.39 16.94 -11.76
CA ALA A 332 15.84 15.92 -10.87
C ALA A 332 16.32 16.20 -9.45
N PHE A 333 15.39 16.38 -8.52
CA PHE A 333 15.70 16.54 -7.11
C PHE A 333 15.38 15.28 -6.30
N ALA A 334 14.74 14.28 -6.90
CA ALA A 334 14.53 12.98 -6.28
C ALA A 334 14.83 11.82 -7.22
N ALA A 335 15.58 10.85 -6.70
CA ALA A 335 15.90 9.61 -7.40
C ALA A 335 15.89 8.42 -6.42
N TYR A 336 15.71 7.22 -6.98
CA TYR A 336 15.70 5.98 -6.21
C TYR A 336 16.56 4.89 -6.86
N GLN A 337 16.93 3.90 -6.07
CA GLN A 337 17.50 2.63 -6.53
C GLN A 337 16.83 1.47 -5.81
N LYS A 338 16.63 0.36 -6.52
CA LYS A 338 16.19 -0.92 -5.97
C LYS A 338 17.21 -2.02 -6.24
N PHE A 339 17.22 -3.03 -5.37
CA PHE A 339 18.15 -4.15 -5.41
C PHE A 339 17.37 -5.48 -5.30
N ASP A 340 17.91 -6.54 -5.89
CA ASP A 340 17.24 -7.85 -6.00
C ASP A 340 16.95 -8.51 -4.64
N ASN A 341 17.68 -8.12 -3.59
CA ASN A 341 17.46 -8.57 -2.21
C ASN A 341 16.36 -7.79 -1.46
N GLY A 342 15.58 -6.95 -2.15
CA GLY A 342 14.54 -6.10 -1.56
C GLY A 342 15.04 -4.78 -0.99
N GLY A 343 16.35 -4.53 -1.06
CA GLY A 343 16.96 -3.27 -0.64
C GLY A 343 16.46 -2.09 -1.48
N ARG A 344 16.22 -0.95 -0.84
CA ARG A 344 15.76 0.27 -1.50
C ARG A 344 16.49 1.48 -0.96
N ILE A 345 16.73 2.46 -1.81
CA ILE A 345 17.18 3.79 -1.37
C ILE A 345 16.45 4.85 -2.18
N LEU A 346 16.02 5.90 -1.51
CA LEU A 346 15.39 7.07 -2.11
C LEU A 346 16.02 8.31 -1.49
N VAL A 347 16.46 9.23 -2.35
CA VAL A 347 17.08 10.49 -1.94
C VAL A 347 16.26 11.65 -2.51
N MET A 348 16.00 12.66 -1.68
CA MET A 348 15.42 13.95 -2.09
C MET A 348 16.35 15.10 -1.69
N GLY A 349 16.61 16.02 -2.62
CA GLY A 349 17.42 17.23 -2.44
C GLY A 349 16.62 18.47 -2.02
N GLU A 350 15.40 18.32 -1.51
CA GLU A 350 14.54 19.43 -1.08
C GLU A 350 13.73 19.01 0.15
N GLY A 351 13.84 19.79 1.22
CA GLY A 351 13.14 19.52 2.48
C GLY A 351 11.64 19.69 2.37
N MET A 352 11.18 20.73 1.67
CA MET A 352 9.78 21.11 1.53
C MET A 352 8.87 20.01 0.97
N ALA A 353 9.38 19.23 0.02
CA ALA A 353 8.68 18.10 -0.58
C ALA A 353 8.24 17.07 0.47
N SER A 354 8.93 17.01 1.61
CA SER A 354 8.63 16.12 2.74
C SER A 354 7.82 16.75 3.89
N LEU A 355 7.48 18.05 3.78
CA LEU A 355 6.86 18.83 4.85
C LEU A 355 5.33 18.99 4.74
N PHE A 356 4.69 18.39 3.73
CA PHE A 356 3.23 18.46 3.54
C PHE A 356 2.70 19.91 3.42
N LEU A 357 3.53 20.81 2.88
CA LEU A 357 3.27 22.25 2.84
C LEU A 357 2.36 22.67 1.68
N GLY A 358 2.35 21.90 0.60
CA GLY A 358 1.65 22.29 -0.62
C GLY A 358 0.13 22.26 -0.44
N LYS A 359 -0.55 23.26 -1.00
CA LYS A 359 -2.00 23.48 -0.89
C LYS A 359 -2.68 23.55 -2.27
N PRO A 360 -3.96 23.16 -2.39
CA PRO A 360 -4.74 23.34 -3.62
C PRO A 360 -4.76 24.79 -4.14
N GLU A 361 -4.80 25.75 -3.24
CA GLU A 361 -4.82 27.19 -3.50
C GLU A 361 -3.42 27.81 -3.70
N GLY A 362 -2.34 27.02 -3.55
CA GLY A 362 -0.97 27.50 -3.75
C GLY A 362 -0.71 27.84 -5.22
N VAL A 363 0.01 28.93 -5.47
CA VAL A 363 0.33 29.42 -6.82
C VAL A 363 1.85 29.49 -6.97
N ARG A 364 2.37 29.01 -8.09
CA ARG A 364 3.81 29.01 -8.39
C ARG A 364 4.37 30.43 -8.48
N LEU A 365 5.62 30.61 -8.07
CA LEU A 365 6.35 31.90 -8.13
C LEU A 365 5.63 33.03 -7.38
N THR A 366 4.90 32.70 -6.33
CA THR A 366 4.23 33.68 -5.45
C THR A 366 4.78 33.62 -4.04
N GLY A 367 4.45 34.65 -3.25
CA GLY A 367 4.90 34.78 -1.87
C GLY A 367 6.03 35.80 -1.73
N LYS A 368 6.59 35.85 -0.53
CA LYS A 368 7.75 36.67 -0.21
C LYS A 368 8.95 35.76 -0.06
N ASP A 369 10.02 36.07 -0.79
CA ASP A 369 11.26 35.31 -0.74
C ASP A 369 11.74 35.15 0.71
N ARG A 370 11.95 33.89 1.11
CA ARG A 370 12.41 33.48 2.45
C ARG A 370 11.48 33.87 3.61
N ASP A 371 10.20 34.13 3.34
CA ASP A 371 9.15 34.29 4.34
C ASP A 371 8.09 33.16 4.17
N PRO A 372 8.22 32.07 4.95
CA PRO A 372 7.28 30.95 4.90
C PRO A 372 5.86 31.31 5.36
N GLN A 373 5.70 32.37 6.17
CA GLN A 373 4.38 32.79 6.65
C GLN A 373 3.63 33.59 5.58
N GLY A 374 4.37 34.30 4.72
CA GLY A 374 3.83 35.05 3.59
C GLY A 374 3.57 34.23 2.33
N THR A 375 3.81 32.92 2.35
CA THR A 375 3.79 32.08 1.14
C THR A 375 2.84 30.89 1.27
N VAL A 376 1.83 30.84 0.40
CA VAL A 376 0.99 29.65 0.22
C VAL A 376 1.65 28.77 -0.83
N TYR A 377 2.31 27.71 -0.38
CA TYR A 377 3.12 26.88 -1.26
C TYR A 377 2.29 26.08 -2.24
N TRP A 378 2.72 26.09 -3.51
CA TRP A 378 2.16 25.25 -4.55
C TRP A 378 2.50 23.77 -4.30
N GLY A 379 1.65 22.86 -4.78
CA GLY A 379 1.89 21.41 -4.67
C GLY A 379 0.77 20.67 -3.93
N LYS A 380 -0.43 20.70 -4.50
CA LYS A 380 -1.66 20.16 -3.88
C LYS A 380 -1.57 18.66 -3.53
N ASP A 381 -0.68 17.92 -4.19
CA ASP A 381 -0.58 16.47 -4.06
C ASP A 381 0.43 16.02 -3.00
N SER A 382 1.03 16.94 -2.23
CA SER A 382 2.10 16.65 -1.26
C SER A 382 1.76 15.50 -0.29
N GLN A 383 0.51 15.40 0.17
CA GLN A 383 0.09 14.32 1.07
C GLN A 383 0.05 12.96 0.35
N VAL A 384 -0.50 12.91 -0.86
CA VAL A 384 -0.62 11.69 -1.66
C VAL A 384 0.76 11.21 -2.08
N PHE A 385 1.60 12.14 -2.53
CA PHE A 385 2.99 11.89 -2.89
C PHE A 385 3.77 11.22 -1.76
N MET A 386 3.74 11.79 -0.55
CA MET A 386 4.46 11.21 0.59
C MET A 386 3.89 9.85 0.99
N ALA A 387 2.57 9.65 0.93
CA ALA A 387 1.96 8.35 1.22
C ALA A 387 2.43 7.27 0.23
N GLU A 388 2.53 7.60 -1.06
CA GLU A 388 3.04 6.71 -2.10
C GLU A 388 4.53 6.40 -1.91
N VAL A 389 5.34 7.40 -1.56
CA VAL A 389 6.78 7.23 -1.25
C VAL A 389 6.97 6.25 -0.09
N PHE A 390 6.30 6.47 1.05
CA PHE A 390 6.41 5.56 2.19
C PHE A 390 5.88 4.16 1.87
N THR A 391 4.76 4.07 1.17
CA THR A 391 4.19 2.78 0.72
C THR A 391 5.17 2.02 -0.18
N TRP A 392 5.86 2.71 -1.08
CA TRP A 392 6.87 2.08 -1.93
C TRP A 392 8.09 1.62 -1.13
N LEU A 393 8.57 2.42 -0.18
CA LEU A 393 9.75 2.08 0.63
C LEU A 393 9.53 0.86 1.54
N ILE A 394 8.30 0.66 2.03
CA ILE A 394 8.00 -0.43 2.98
C ILE A 394 7.61 -1.75 2.32
N ARG A 395 7.41 -1.79 0.98
CA ARG A 395 7.21 -3.04 0.24
C ARG A 395 8.43 -3.95 0.35
N LYS A 396 8.22 -5.24 0.59
CA LYS A 396 9.28 -6.27 0.50
C LYS A 396 9.47 -6.69 -0.94
#